data_AF-E0NC18-F1
#
_entry.id   AF-E0NC18-F1
#
_cell.length_a   1.000
_cell.length_b   1.000
_cell.length_c   1.000
_cell.angle_alpha   90.00
_cell.angle_beta   90.00
_cell.angle_gamma   90.00
#
_symmetry.space_group_name_H-M   'P 1'
#
loop_
_entity.id
_entity.type
_entity.pdbx_description
1 polymer ?
#
loop_
_entity_poly.entity_id
_entity_poly.type
_entity_poly.pdbx_seq_one_letter_code
_entity_poly.pdbx_strand_id
1 'polypeptide(L)' 'MDAGEFSHFRINHSTHFAERQNHINGTENFWNQAKRHLRKFNGIPKAHFELYLKECEWRFNNSEIKVLVPF' A
#
# COMPACT_ATOMS: atom_id res chain seq x y z
N MET A 1 7.33 27.10 -12.65
CA MET A 1 6.16 26.22 -12.51
C MET A 1 6.03 25.95 -11.03
N ASP A 2 5.08 26.62 -10.39
CA ASP A 2 4.88 26.58 -8.94
C ASP A 2 4.53 25.17 -8.49
N ALA A 3 5.40 24.58 -7.67
CA ALA A 3 5.11 23.37 -6.88
C ALA A 3 4.21 23.76 -5.70
N GLY A 4 3.05 24.34 -6.03
CA GLY A 4 2.04 24.78 -5.09
C GLY A 4 1.40 23.57 -4.40
N GLU A 5 1.72 23.46 -3.11
CA GLU A 5 0.78 23.00 -2.07
C GLU A 5 0.48 21.50 -2.04
N PHE A 6 1.52 20.69 -1.77
CA PHE A 6 1.30 19.40 -1.12
C PHE A 6 1.22 19.63 0.40
N SER A 7 0.02 19.88 0.91
CA SER A 7 -0.21 19.95 2.37
C SER A 7 -0.02 18.56 2.99
N HIS A 8 1.08 18.37 3.71
CA HIS A 8 1.27 17.18 4.55
C HIS A 8 0.37 17.27 5.78
N PHE A 9 -0.85 16.72 5.69
CA PHE A 9 -1.72 16.54 6.85
C PHE A 9 -1.20 15.38 7.70
N ARG A 10 -0.71 15.69 8.90
CA ARG A 10 -0.28 14.68 9.86
C ARG A 10 -1.51 13.99 10.43
N ILE A 11 -1.69 12.70 10.13
CA ILE A 11 -2.78 11.90 10.67
C ILE A 11 -2.57 11.76 12.19
N ASN A 12 -3.61 12.06 12.96
CA ASN A 12 -3.60 11.86 14.40
C ASN A 12 -3.73 10.36 14.71
N HIS A 13 -2.68 9.75 15.25
CA HIS A 13 -2.66 8.32 15.61
C HIS A 13 -3.45 8.00 16.89
N SER A 14 -4.01 9.00 17.61
CA SER A 14 -4.83 8.76 18.80
C SER A 14 -6.30 8.44 18.49
N THR A 15 -6.77 8.75 17.28
CA THR A 15 -8.08 8.32 16.80
C THR A 15 -7.94 6.92 16.23
N HIS A 16 -8.56 5.93 16.86
CA HIS A 16 -8.61 4.56 16.38
C HIS A 16 -9.32 4.50 15.01
N PHE A 17 -8.56 4.63 13.92
CA PHE A 17 -9.06 4.49 12.54
C PHE A 17 -9.26 3.02 12.12
N ALA A 18 -8.93 2.08 13.01
CA ALA A 18 -9.19 0.68 12.83
C ALA A 18 -9.50 0.01 14.17
N GLU A 19 -10.59 -0.74 14.21
CA GLU A 19 -10.86 -1.69 15.29
C GLU A 19 -10.21 -3.03 14.92
N ARG A 20 -9.35 -3.54 15.81
CA ARG A 20 -8.72 -4.89 15.74
C ARG A 20 -7.63 -5.04 14.66
N GLN A 21 -7.64 -6.15 13.89
CA GLN A 21 -6.54 -6.67 13.06
C GLN A 21 -6.20 -5.86 11.79
N ASN A 22 -6.99 -4.85 11.44
CA ASN A 22 -6.69 -3.96 10.31
C ASN A 22 -5.72 -2.87 10.76
N HIS A 23 -4.50 -3.25 11.08
CA HIS A 23 -3.48 -2.31 11.52
C HIS A 23 -3.19 -1.33 10.37
N ILE A 24 -3.24 -0.01 10.63
CA ILE A 24 -2.92 1.04 9.65
C ILE A 24 -1.57 0.76 8.97
N ASN A 25 -0.61 0.18 9.71
CA ASN A 25 0.69 -0.20 9.15
C ASN A 25 0.59 -1.34 8.13
N GLY A 26 -0.40 -2.23 8.21
CA GLY A 26 -0.65 -3.28 7.22
C GLY A 26 -1.09 -2.69 5.88
N THR A 27 -2.03 -1.74 5.92
CA THR A 27 -2.48 -0.99 4.74
C THR A 27 -1.35 -0.12 4.18
N GLU A 28 -0.58 0.57 5.03
CA GLU A 28 0.58 1.36 4.60
C GLU A 28 1.66 0.48 3.95
N ASN A 29 1.97 -0.67 4.55
CA ASN A 29 2.93 -1.62 4.01
C ASN A 29 2.46 -2.19 2.66
N PHE A 30 1.18 -2.54 2.53
CA PHE A 30 0.58 -2.97 1.27
C PHE A 30 0.83 -1.93 0.17
N TRP A 31 0.44 -0.67 0.42
CA TRP A 31 0.60 0.38 -0.58
C TRP A 31 2.06 0.69 -0.90
N ASN A 32 2.98 0.60 0.07
CA ASN A 32 4.41 0.77 -0.18
C ASN A 32 4.97 -0.34 -1.09
N GLN A 33 4.58 -1.59 -0.88
CA GLN A 33 4.98 -2.71 -1.73
C GLN A 33 4.35 -2.64 -3.12
N ALA A 34 3.04 -2.35 -3.20
CA ALA A 34 2.33 -2.18 -4.46
C ALA A 34 2.98 -1.08 -5.31
N LYS A 35 3.24 0.12 -4.74
CA LYS A 35 3.94 1.21 -5.44
C LYS A 35 5.30 0.77 -5.98
N ARG A 36 6.11 0.07 -5.17
CA ARG A 36 7.43 -0.42 -5.59
C ARG A 36 7.34 -1.42 -6.74
N HIS A 37 6.35 -2.31 -6.71
CA HIS A 37 6.10 -3.28 -7.77
C HIS A 37 5.67 -2.58 -9.06
N LEU A 38 4.67 -1.70 -8.97
CA LEU A 38 4.06 -1.04 -10.11
C LEU A 38 4.99 -0.03 -10.80
N ARG A 39 5.95 0.57 -10.06
CA ARG A 39 6.94 1.52 -10.62
C ARG A 39 7.79 0.94 -11.75
N LYS A 40 7.89 -0.39 -11.87
CA LYS A 40 8.65 -1.07 -12.92
C LYS A 40 8.00 -0.99 -14.31
N PHE A 41 6.71 -0.67 -14.39
CA PHE A 41 5.95 -0.80 -15.63
C PHE A 41 5.91 0.45 -16.52
N ASN A 42 6.60 1.55 -16.18
CA ASN A 42 6.61 2.81 -16.95
C ASN A 42 5.20 3.38 -17.31
N GLY A 43 4.16 2.94 -16.59
CA GLY A 43 2.77 3.26 -16.87
C GLY A 43 1.95 1.99 -17.10
N ILE A 44 0.76 1.95 -16.52
CA ILE A 44 -0.17 0.82 -16.68
C ILE A 44 -1.42 1.36 -17.36
N PRO A 45 -1.91 0.73 -18.44
CA PRO A 45 -3.17 1.11 -19.05
C PRO A 45 -4.30 1.09 -18.02
N LYS A 46 -5.08 2.17 -17.95
CA LYS A 46 -6.18 2.31 -16.97
C LYS A 46 -7.15 1.12 -17.01
N ALA A 47 -7.42 0.59 -18.20
CA ALA A 47 -8.30 -0.56 -18.41
C ALA A 47 -7.82 -1.83 -17.69
N HIS A 48 -6.51 -1.97 -17.45
CA HIS A 48 -5.93 -3.16 -16.81
C HIS A 48 -5.48 -2.91 -15.37
N PHE A 49 -5.53 -1.66 -14.89
CA PHE A 49 -4.99 -1.28 -13.58
C PHE A 49 -5.55 -2.14 -12.44
N GLU A 50 -6.83 -2.50 -12.49
CA GLU A 50 -7.47 -3.38 -11.51
C GLU A 50 -6.82 -4.78 -11.42
N LEU A 51 -6.36 -5.34 -12.54
CA LEU A 51 -5.73 -6.66 -12.57
C LEU A 51 -4.36 -6.61 -11.89
N TYR A 52 -3.59 -5.55 -12.15
CA TYR A 52 -2.30 -5.31 -11.48
C TYR A 52 -2.46 -5.09 -9.98
N LEU A 53 -3.55 -4.43 -9.55
CA LEU A 53 -3.83 -4.23 -8.13
C LEU A 53 -4.20 -5.56 -7.45
N LYS A 54 -5.03 -6.40 -8.10
CA LYS A 54 -5.32 -7.76 -7.62
C LYS A 54 -4.08 -8.64 -7.55
N GLU A 55 -3.16 -8.52 -8.50
CA GLU A 55 -1.87 -9.19 -8.43
C GLU A 55 -1.04 -8.72 -7.22
N CYS A 56 -0.98 -7.41 -6.95
CA CYS A 56 -0.31 -6.88 -5.76
C CYS A 56 -0.94 -7.40 -4.47
N GLU A 57 -2.26 -7.49 -4.39
CA GLU A 57 -2.99 -8.08 -3.26
C GLU A 57 -2.63 -9.55 -3.07
N TRP A 58 -2.67 -10.35 -4.13
CA TRP A 58 -2.29 -11.76 -4.07
C TRP A 58 -0.84 -11.92 -3.60
N ARG A 59 0.09 -11.14 -4.15
CA ARG A 59 1.51 -11.15 -3.75
C ARG A 59 1.68 -10.76 -2.30
N PHE A 60 0.98 -9.74 -1.79
CA PHE A 60 1.06 -9.29 -0.41
C PHE A 60 0.53 -10.33 0.59
N ASN A 61 -0.53 -11.04 0.20
CA ASN A 61 -1.15 -12.05 1.07
C ASN A 61 -0.40 -13.38 1.06
N ASN A 62 0.28 -13.72 -0.04
CA ASN A 62 0.96 -14.99 -0.25
C ASN A 62 2.50 -14.85 -0.30
N SER A 63 3.08 -13.72 0.14
CA SER A 63 4.53 -13.61 0.22
C SER A 63 5.05 -14.49 1.36
N GLU A 64 6.06 -15.32 1.07
CA GLU A 64 6.69 -16.25 2.03
C GLU A 64 7.26 -15.55 3.29
N ILE A 65 7.40 -14.22 3.26
CA ILE A 65 7.91 -13.38 4.35
C ILE A 65 7.01 -13.44 5.60
N LYS A 66 5.74 -13.85 5.50
CA LYS A 66 4.88 -14.04 6.69
C LYS A 66 5.26 -15.25 7.55
N VAL A 67 6.10 -16.17 7.05
CA VAL A 67 6.48 -17.40 7.78
C VAL A 67 7.64 -17.19 8.77
N LEU A 68 8.36 -16.06 8.69
CA LEU A 68 9.62 -15.87 9.43
C LEU A 68 9.63 -14.77 10.50
N VAL A 69 8.46 -14.22 10.87
CA VAL A 69 8.40 -13.31 12.03
C VAL A 69 7.42 -13.87 13.05
N PRO A 70 7.90 -14.64 14.05
CA PRO A 70 7.07 -15.01 15.18
C PRO A 70 6.82 -13.73 15.99
N PHE A 71 5.55 -13.40 16.18
CA PHE A 71 5.12 -12.50 17.26
C PHE A 71 5.30 -13.18 18.61
#